data_AF-A0A1G2YFT8-F1
#
_entry.id   AF-A0A1G2YFT8-F1
#
_cell.length_a   1.000
_cell.length_b   1.000
_cell.length_c   1.000
_cell.angle_alpha   90.00
_cell.angle_beta   90.00
_cell.angle_gamma   90.00
#
_symmetry.space_group_name_H-M   'P 1'
#
loop_
_entity.id
_entity.type
_entity.pdbx_description
1 polymer ?
#
loop_
_entity_poly.entity_id
_entity_poly.type
_entity_poly.pdbx_seq_one_letter_code
_entity_poly.pdbx_strand_id
1 'polypeptide(L)'
;MKKLVIGPVFQADNLNATVVLRNERVALRRNLKQLVLKKGSEKYIFRYQPGSEDKLLEALVSQASDSRTNFDWFDAAVLSFKLTQSLISEADKLLKEPMLETVESFKIQQ
;
A
#
# COMPACT_ATOMS: atom_id res chain seq x y z
N MET A 1 -4.94 27.86 -5.92
CA MET A 1 -4.37 26.76 -6.73
C MET A 1 -4.04 25.60 -5.80
N LYS A 2 -4.59 24.40 -6.01
CA LYS A 2 -4.38 23.23 -5.12
C LYS A 2 -3.14 22.46 -5.60
N LYS A 3 -2.03 22.51 -4.87
CA LYS A 3 -0.80 21.79 -5.24
C LYS A 3 -0.98 20.31 -4.87
N LEU A 4 -1.31 19.48 -5.85
CA LEU A 4 -1.34 18.03 -5.71
C LEU A 4 0.10 17.54 -5.75
N VAL A 5 0.70 17.33 -4.57
CA VAL A 5 2.01 16.68 -4.47
C VAL A 5 1.78 15.18 -4.68
N ILE A 6 1.99 14.72 -5.91
CA ILE A 6 2.01 13.30 -6.25
C ILE A 6 3.40 12.81 -5.88
N GLY A 7 3.51 12.03 -4.79
CA GLY A 7 4.76 11.36 -4.43
C GLY A 7 5.20 10.37 -5.52
N PRO A 8 6.46 9.90 -5.49
CA PRO A 8 7.02 9.04 -6.52
C PRO A 8 6.15 7.79 -6.75
N VAL A 9 5.76 7.59 -8.02
CA VAL A 9 5.22 6.32 -8.50
C VAL A 9 6.43 5.43 -8.78
N PHE A 10 6.77 4.55 -7.83
CA PHE A 10 7.83 3.57 -8.03
C PHE A 10 7.37 2.52 -9.05
N GLN A 11 7.78 2.71 -10.30
CA GLN A 11 7.71 1.71 -11.36
C GLN A 11 9.10 1.06 -11.39
N ALA A 12 9.23 -0.15 -10.83
CA ALA A 12 10.48 -0.89 -10.90
C ALA A 12 10.74 -1.34 -12.34
N ASP A 13 11.95 -1.08 -12.81
CA ASP A 13 12.46 -1.37 -14.14
C ASP A 13 12.53 -2.87 -14.43
N ASN A 14 11.96 -3.30 -15.55
CA ASN A 14 12.61 -4.29 -16.40
C ASN A 14 12.21 -4.06 -17.87
N LEU A 15 13.22 -3.73 -18.68
CA LEU A 15 13.14 -3.51 -20.12
C LEU A 15 12.92 -4.86 -20.82
N ASN A 16 11.68 -5.17 -21.22
CA ASN A 16 11.34 -6.04 -22.37
C ASN A 16 9.84 -6.16 -22.70
N ALA A 17 8.93 -5.44 -22.04
CA ALA A 17 7.48 -5.61 -22.20
C ALA A 17 6.81 -4.65 -23.22
N THR A 18 7.47 -4.27 -24.31
CA THR A 18 6.99 -3.18 -25.20
C THR A 18 5.74 -3.52 -26.04
N VAL A 19 5.23 -4.76 -26.09
CA VAL A 19 4.10 -5.11 -27.00
C VAL A 19 2.94 -5.88 -26.33
N VAL A 20 2.96 -6.10 -25.03
CA VAL A 20 1.79 -6.66 -24.31
C VAL A 20 1.44 -5.69 -23.17
N LEU A 21 0.21 -5.70 -22.66
CA LEU A 21 -0.21 -5.05 -21.40
C LEU A 21 -0.86 -3.64 -21.48
N ARG A 22 -1.72 -3.38 -22.47
CA ARG A 22 -2.69 -2.25 -22.38
C ARG A 22 -3.80 -2.51 -21.34
N ASN A 23 -4.11 -3.77 -21.03
CA ASN A 23 -5.15 -4.17 -20.07
C ASN A 23 -4.66 -4.38 -18.62
N GLU A 24 -3.41 -4.84 -18.42
CA GLU A 24 -2.93 -5.16 -17.06
C GLU A 24 -2.60 -3.92 -16.24
N ARG A 25 -2.17 -2.81 -16.84
CA ARG A 25 -1.91 -1.55 -16.12
C ARG A 25 -3.15 -0.94 -15.49
N VAL A 26 -4.35 -1.26 -16.01
CA VAL A 26 -5.64 -0.82 -15.45
C VAL A 26 -6.06 -1.72 -14.29
N ALA A 27 -5.80 -3.03 -14.36
CA ALA A 27 -6.03 -3.97 -13.26
C ALA A 27 -5.05 -3.74 -12.09
N LEU A 28 -3.76 -3.47 -12.38
CA LEU A 28 -2.73 -3.19 -11.37
C LEU A 28 -3.05 -1.94 -10.54
N ARG A 29 -3.74 -0.95 -11.14
CA ARG A 29 -4.22 0.26 -10.44
C ARG A 29 -5.33 -0.03 -9.43
N ARG A 30 -6.05 -1.15 -9.54
CA ARG A 30 -7.19 -1.48 -8.64
C ARG A 30 -6.76 -2.03 -7.28
N ASN A 31 -5.52 -2.51 -7.14
CA ASN A 31 -5.03 -3.14 -5.90
C ASN A 31 -4.01 -2.29 -5.13
N LEU A 32 -3.82 -1.01 -5.48
CA LEU A 32 -2.90 -0.15 -4.74
C LEU A 32 -3.48 0.23 -3.37
N LYS A 33 -2.72 -0.04 -2.32
CA LYS A 33 -2.98 0.51 -0.99
C LYS A 33 -2.51 1.96 -0.92
N GLN A 34 -3.05 2.71 0.03
CA GLN A 34 -2.63 4.09 0.24
C GLN A 34 -2.62 4.49 1.71
N LEU A 35 -1.66 5.34 2.06
CA LEU A 35 -1.66 6.10 3.30
C LEU A 35 -1.93 7.56 3.00
N VAL A 36 -2.76 8.18 3.84
CA VAL A 36 -3.15 9.58 3.70
C VAL A 36 -2.89 10.32 5.00
N LEU A 37 -2.14 11.42 4.89
CA LEU A 37 -1.96 12.39 5.95
C LEU A 37 -2.54 13.73 5.50
N LYS A 38 -3.32 14.37 6.38
CA LYS A 38 -3.78 15.75 6.22
C LYS A 38 -3.07 16.58 7.28
N LYS A 39 -2.35 17.63 6.85
CA LYS A 39 -1.61 18.54 7.73
C LYS A 39 -1.98 19.97 7.34
N GLY A 40 -2.85 20.60 8.11
CA GLY A 40 -3.43 21.91 7.75
C GLY A 40 -4.10 21.87 6.37
N SER A 41 -3.61 22.68 5.43
CA SER A 41 -4.09 22.76 4.04
C SER A 41 -3.43 21.75 3.10
N GLU A 42 -2.40 21.03 3.55
CA GLU A 42 -1.64 20.06 2.75
C GLU A 42 -2.15 18.64 2.94
N LYS A 43 -2.00 17.84 1.88
CA LYS A 43 -2.38 16.43 1.87
C LYS A 43 -1.27 15.61 1.24
N TYR A 44 -0.71 14.69 2.02
CA TYR A 44 0.30 13.74 1.57
C TYR A 44 -0.37 12.40 1.30
N ILE A 45 -0.16 11.86 0.10
CA ILE A 45 -0.75 10.60 -0.34
C ILE A 45 0.38 9.69 -0.83
N PHE A 46 0.64 8.63 -0.07
CA PHE A 46 1.58 7.58 -0.46
C PHE A 46 0.79 6.39 -0.97
N ARG A 47 1.07 5.95 -2.19
CA ARG A 47 0.44 4.77 -2.79
C ARG A 47 1.49 3.71 -3.04
N TYR A 48 1.15 2.48 -2.74
CA TYR A 48 2.08 1.36 -2.80
C TYR A 48 1.34 0.06 -3.18
N GLN A 49 2.08 -0.90 -3.71
CA GLN A 49 1.57 -2.25 -3.94
C GLN A 49 1.58 -3.03 -2.63
N PRO A 50 0.55 -3.85 -2.33
CA PRO A 50 0.62 -4.80 -1.23
C PRO A 50 1.89 -5.66 -1.33
N GLY A 51 2.61 -5.84 -0.22
CA GLY A 51 3.90 -6.54 -0.20
C GLY A 51 5.11 -5.67 -0.54
N SER A 52 4.93 -4.36 -0.75
CA SER A 52 6.02 -3.37 -0.93
C SER A 52 6.03 -2.31 0.19
N GLU A 53 5.69 -2.72 1.40
CA GLU A 53 5.68 -1.88 2.60
C GLU A 53 7.07 -1.35 2.96
N ASP A 54 8.12 -2.11 2.67
CA ASP A 54 9.53 -1.70 2.79
C ASP A 54 9.84 -0.43 1.97
N LYS A 55 9.48 -0.44 0.68
CA LYS A 55 9.67 0.71 -0.23
C LYS A 55 8.83 1.91 0.17
N LEU A 56 7.64 1.66 0.72
CA LEU A 56 6.82 2.71 1.30
C LEU A 56 7.55 3.37 2.47
N LEU A 57 8.14 2.61 3.39
CA LEU A 57 8.91 3.15 4.52
C LEU A 57 10.12 3.96 4.05
N GLU A 58 10.86 3.49 3.04
CA GLU A 58 11.95 4.25 2.42
C GLU A 58 11.45 5.59 1.84
N ALA A 59 10.29 5.59 1.19
CA ALA A 59 9.69 6.81 0.66
C ALA A 59 9.28 7.80 1.77
N LEU A 60 8.80 7.32 2.92
CA LEU A 60 8.53 8.16 4.09
C LEU A 60 9.82 8.80 4.64
N VAL A 61 10.90 8.02 4.74
CA VAL A 61 12.23 8.48 5.17
C VAL A 61 12.77 9.56 4.24
N SER A 62 12.74 9.29 2.93
CA SER A 62 13.18 10.26 1.92
C SER A 62 12.37 11.55 1.98
N GLN A 63 11.06 11.46 2.23
CA GLN A 63 10.19 12.62 2.31
C GLN A 63 10.44 13.45 3.58
N ALA A 64 10.63 12.79 4.73
CA ALA A 64 10.93 13.45 6.00
C ALA A 64 12.31 14.12 6.02
N SER A 65 13.22 13.62 5.19
CA SER A 65 14.56 14.21 5.00
C SER A 65 14.56 15.41 4.05
N ASP A 66 13.50 15.64 3.29
CA ASP A 66 13.39 16.76 2.34
C ASP A 66 12.80 18.01 3.00
N SER A 67 13.70 18.93 3.39
CA SER A 67 13.35 20.20 4.02
C SER A 67 12.57 21.17 3.12
N ARG A 68 12.37 20.86 1.83
CA ARG A 68 11.50 21.63 0.92
C ARG A 68 10.02 21.33 1.12
N THR A 69 9.71 20.32 1.93
CA THR A 69 8.33 19.93 2.26
C THR A 69 8.06 20.12 3.74
N ASN A 70 6.79 20.31 4.09
CA ASN A 70 6.37 20.41 5.48
C ASN A 70 6.05 19.02 6.06
N PHE A 71 6.62 17.96 5.49
CA PHE A 71 6.51 16.59 5.99
C PHE A 71 7.79 16.26 6.74
N ASP A 72 7.66 15.93 8.03
CA ASP A 72 8.80 15.72 8.92
C ASP A 72 8.88 14.27 9.45
N TRP A 73 9.90 14.01 10.27
CA TRP A 73 10.12 12.69 10.87
C TRP A 73 8.98 12.23 11.78
N PHE A 74 8.23 13.16 12.38
CA PHE A 74 7.07 12.81 13.18
C PHE A 74 5.92 12.35 12.29
N ASP A 75 5.68 13.05 11.18
CA ASP A 75 4.70 12.64 10.17
C ASP A 75 5.01 11.23 9.61
N ALA A 76 6.29 10.93 9.34
CA ALA A 76 6.74 9.61 8.91
C ALA A 76 6.46 8.54 9.96
N ALA A 77 6.75 8.81 11.24
CA ALA A 77 6.45 7.89 12.33
C ALA A 77 4.94 7.62 12.48
N VAL A 78 4.11 8.67 12.37
CA VAL A 78 2.64 8.56 12.40
C VAL A 78 2.12 7.69 11.26
N LEU A 79 2.65 7.88 10.04
CA LEU A 79 2.25 7.05 8.90
C LEU A 79 2.75 5.61 9.04
N SER A 80 3.96 5.39 9.56
CA SER A 80 4.52 4.06 9.82
C SER A 80 3.68 3.29 10.85
N PHE A 81 3.25 3.97 11.93
CA PHE A 81 2.36 3.36 12.91
C PHE A 81 1.00 2.97 12.29
N LYS A 82 0.41 3.85 11.45
CA LYS A 82 -0.83 3.54 10.73
C LYS A 82 -0.69 2.33 9.81
N LEU A 83 0.47 2.20 9.14
CA LEU A 83 0.79 1.03 8.34
C LEU A 83 0.76 -0.24 9.19
N THR A 84 1.47 -0.25 10.32
CA THR A 84 1.50 -1.39 11.26
C THR A 84 0.10 -1.78 11.72
N GLN A 85 -0.74 -0.80 12.11
CA GLN A 85 -2.11 -1.06 12.52
C GLN A 85 -2.97 -1.66 11.39
N SER A 86 -2.77 -1.21 10.14
CA SER A 86 -3.44 -1.79 8.98
C SER A 86 -3.04 -3.25 8.78
N LEU A 87 -1.75 -3.55 8.85
CA LEU A 87 -1.23 -4.91 8.67
C LEU A 87 -1.73 -5.87 9.75
N ILE A 88 -1.73 -5.43 11.01
CA ILE A 88 -2.28 -6.23 12.13
C ILE A 88 -3.77 -6.50 11.90
N SER A 89 -4.54 -5.47 11.51
CA SER A 89 -5.97 -5.65 11.24
C SER A 89 -6.24 -6.59 10.06
N GLU A 90 -5.38 -6.59 9.05
CA GLU A 90 -5.48 -7.52 7.92
C GLU A 90 -5.12 -8.95 8.34
N ALA A 91 -4.07 -9.14 9.14
CA ALA A 91 -3.71 -10.44 9.69
C ALA A 91 -4.84 -11.01 10.56
N ASP A 92 -5.43 -10.20 11.43
CA ASP A 92 -6.58 -10.60 12.25
C ASP A 92 -7.78 -11.06 11.42
N LYS A 93 -8.03 -10.44 10.27
CA LYS A 93 -9.12 -10.86 9.36
C LYS A 93 -8.83 -12.21 8.75
N LEU A 94 -7.62 -12.41 8.24
CA LEU A 94 -7.19 -13.69 7.67
C LEU A 94 -7.25 -14.83 8.69
N LEU A 95 -6.95 -14.54 9.96
CA LEU A 95 -7.04 -15.53 11.05
C LEU A 95 -8.48 -15.82 11.51
N LYS A 96 -9.41 -14.88 11.31
CA LYS A 96 -10.82 -15.01 11.73
C LYS A 96 -11.72 -15.61 10.64
N GLU A 97 -11.30 -15.60 9.38
CA GLU A 97 -12.00 -16.35 8.34
C GLU A 97 -11.88 -17.83 8.71
N PRO A 98 -12.98 -18.52 9.09
CA PRO A 98 -12.92 -19.95 9.29
C PRO A 98 -12.46 -20.55 7.97
N MET A 99 -11.48 -21.46 8.01
CA MET A 99 -11.13 -22.28 6.85
C MET A 99 -12.36 -23.09 6.42
N LEU A 100 -13.23 -22.47 5.63
CA LEU A 100 -14.35 -23.11 4.96
C LEU A 100 -13.81 -23.67 3.65
N GLU A 101 -13.11 -24.80 3.76
CA GLU A 101 -13.22 -25.93 2.83
C GLU A 101 -12.32 -27.09 3.31
N THR A 102 -12.91 -28.29 3.32
CA THR A 102 -12.31 -29.66 3.44
C THR A 102 -12.85 -30.55 4.59
N VAL A 103 -14.02 -30.29 5.19
CA VAL A 103 -14.66 -31.29 6.10
C VAL A 103 -16.05 -31.77 5.71
N GLU A 104 -16.56 -31.46 4.51
CA GLU A 104 -17.87 -31.96 4.05
C GLU A 104 -17.79 -33.13 3.04
N SER A 105 -16.68 -33.85 2.94
CA SER A 105 -16.54 -34.98 1.99
C SER A 105 -16.58 -36.39 2.60
N PHE A 106 -16.82 -36.55 3.91
CA PHE A 106 -16.75 -37.88 4.57
C PHE A 106 -18.07 -38.42 5.15
N LYS A 107 -19.23 -37.98 4.66
CA LYS A 107 -20.51 -38.64 4.97
C LYS A 107 -21.18 -39.19 3.72
N ILE A 108 -20.62 -40.27 3.17
CA ILE A 108 -21.35 -41.17 2.26
C ILE A 108 -21.00 -42.63 2.65
N GLN A 109 -22.05 -43.41 2.91
CA GLN A 109 -22.16 -44.85 3.20
C GLN A 109 -22.00 -45.33 4.66
N GLN A 110 -23.13 -45.44 5.37
CA GLN A 110 -23.59 -46.69 6.00
C GLN A 110 -25.12 -46.76 5.86
#